data_AF-A0A4Q3S0R1-F1
#
_entry.id   AF-A0A4Q3S0R1-F1
#
_cell.length_a   1.000
_cell.length_b   1.000
_cell.length_c   1.000
_cell.angle_alpha   90.00
_cell.angle_beta   90.00
_cell.angle_gamma   90.00
#
_symmetry.space_group_name_H-M   'P 1'
#
loop_
_entity.id
_entity.type
_entity.pdbx_description
1 polymer ?
#
loop_
_entity_poly.entity_id
_entity_poly.type
_entity_poly.pdbx_seq_one_letter_code
_entity_poly.pdbx_strand_id
1 'polypeptide(L)'
;MSDEHQVPEPPPEAAPPPAAPAVWWKTPWAIGGGALLALVIGYQFMQQSRGPEIQVRPINPNETVQGPGQANTPPGGPQGFGPPQAPPAAGQDVWPVAQPGQPAAPFQPGPNQPAPQGPQPQQPPQQAAPVTPVQPPGGMVERDGQSVYPMLAKPGGDLPWVNVQYTPYIGSVFDFSLLTPEGTAIGNVMIPDGWEAGWVTVTISQSKNAELMSFGASTADGGRLDNAPIRVVRPNWTVDKAQMGGLCFAFIGGKGQSDVTLTEANFCVMDRTCGQAYACGKLRR
;
A
#
# COMPACT_ATOMS: atom_id res chain seq x y z
N MET A 1 -23.77 57.66 65.77
CA MET A 1 -24.21 58.38 64.56
C MET A 1 -23.11 59.34 64.19
N SER A 2 -22.37 58.99 63.14
CA SER A 2 -21.64 59.87 62.21
C SER A 2 -20.75 58.94 61.39
N ASP A 3 -21.32 58.44 60.29
CA ASP A 3 -20.64 57.72 59.22
C ASP A 3 -19.75 58.73 58.48
N GLU A 4 -18.45 58.66 58.75
CA GLU A 4 -17.44 59.44 58.02
C GLU A 4 -17.18 58.73 56.68
N HIS A 5 -17.81 59.27 55.63
CA HIS A 5 -17.65 58.79 54.26
C HIS A 5 -16.22 59.08 53.78
N GLN A 6 -15.41 58.03 53.73
CA GLN A 6 -14.05 58.09 53.18
C GLN A 6 -14.15 58.10 51.64
N VAL A 7 -13.77 59.22 51.03
CA VAL A 7 -13.70 59.40 49.58
C VAL A 7 -12.50 58.61 49.05
N PRO A 8 -12.68 57.64 48.13
CA PRO A 8 -11.57 56.88 47.58
C PRO A 8 -10.72 57.74 46.64
N GLU A 9 -9.40 57.67 46.85
CA GLU A 9 -8.34 58.32 46.06
C GLU A 9 -8.29 57.72 44.63
N PRO A 10 -8.13 58.54 43.57
CA PRO A 10 -8.04 58.03 42.21
C PRO A 10 -6.74 57.24 41.98
N PRO A 11 -6.78 56.17 41.16
CA PRO A 11 -5.63 55.31 40.93
C PRO A 11 -4.52 56.04 40.16
N PRO A 12 -3.25 55.67 40.39
CA PRO A 12 -2.09 56.31 39.75
C PRO A 12 -2.08 56.06 38.24
N GLU A 13 -1.76 57.13 37.51
CA GLU A 13 -1.64 57.18 36.05
C GLU A 13 -0.60 56.17 35.54
N ALA A 14 -1.03 55.26 34.67
CA ALA A 14 -0.20 54.17 34.15
C ALA A 14 0.90 54.72 33.24
N ALA A 15 2.14 54.28 33.49
CA ALA A 15 3.31 54.62 32.67
C ALA A 15 3.16 54.12 31.22
N PRO A 16 3.68 54.86 30.22
CA PRO A 16 3.58 54.47 28.81
C PRO A 16 4.41 53.21 28.51
N PRO A 17 3.95 52.35 27.58
CA PRO A 17 4.63 51.09 27.26
C PRO A 17 5.97 51.33 26.55
N PRO A 18 6.96 50.42 26.76
CA PRO A 18 8.25 50.50 26.09
C PRO A 18 8.13 50.26 24.58
N ALA A 19 9.01 50.91 23.81
CA ALA A 19 9.03 50.92 22.36
C ALA A 19 9.25 49.51 21.76
N ALA A 20 8.50 49.19 20.71
CA ALA A 20 8.60 47.94 19.97
C ALA A 20 9.93 47.81 19.19
N PRO A 21 10.49 46.60 19.03
CA PRO A 21 11.73 46.39 18.29
C PRO A 21 11.55 46.62 16.78
N ALA A 22 12.55 47.26 16.19
CA ALA A 22 12.59 47.62 14.77
C ALA A 22 12.57 46.39 13.86
N VAL A 23 11.68 46.42 12.87
CA VAL A 23 11.44 45.33 11.93
C VAL A 23 12.47 45.38 10.80
N TRP A 24 13.37 44.38 10.74
CA TRP A 24 14.37 44.16 9.68
C TRP A 24 13.81 43.25 8.60
N TRP A 25 13.33 43.80 7.48
CA TRP A 25 12.83 43.00 6.35
C TRP A 25 13.07 43.68 5.00
N LYS A 26 14.11 44.51 4.90
CA LYS A 26 14.56 45.08 3.63
C LYS A 26 16.01 44.70 3.34
N THR A 27 16.21 43.47 2.86
CA THR A 27 17.46 43.09 2.18
C THR A 27 17.15 42.06 1.08
N PRO A 28 17.12 42.46 -0.21
CA PRO A 28 16.63 41.61 -1.30
C PRO A 28 17.60 40.52 -1.80
N TRP A 29 18.79 40.36 -1.20
CA TRP A 29 19.83 39.44 -1.69
C TRP A 29 19.89 38.08 -0.97
N ALA A 30 19.01 37.81 0.00
CA ALA A 30 19.03 36.56 0.77
C ALA A 30 18.20 35.41 0.16
N ILE A 31 17.39 35.67 -0.87
CA ILE A 31 16.44 34.68 -1.42
C ILE A 31 17.11 33.75 -2.47
N GLY A 32 18.22 34.16 -3.09
CA GLY A 32 18.91 33.35 -4.10
C GLY A 32 19.75 32.17 -3.56
N GLY A 33 20.19 32.23 -2.30
CA GLY A 33 21.06 31.19 -1.70
C GLY A 33 20.31 29.99 -1.13
N GLY A 34 19.08 30.18 -0.66
CA GLY A 34 18.29 29.13 -0.01
C GLY A 34 17.79 28.04 -0.96
N ALA A 35 17.43 28.41 -2.20
CA ALA A 35 16.89 27.47 -3.18
C ALA A 35 17.95 26.49 -3.71
N LEU A 36 19.21 26.92 -3.85
CA LEU A 36 20.30 26.05 -4.29
C LEU A 36 20.74 25.07 -3.19
N LEU A 37 20.73 25.48 -1.92
CA LEU A 37 21.05 24.59 -0.81
C LEU A 37 19.97 23.53 -0.58
N ALA A 38 18.68 23.87 -0.74
CA ALA A 38 17.58 22.90 -0.65
C ALA A 38 17.62 21.85 -1.77
N LEU A 39 18.01 22.23 -3.00
CA LEU A 39 18.15 21.30 -4.12
C LEU A 39 19.34 20.35 -3.96
N VAL A 40 20.49 20.82 -3.43
CA VAL A 40 21.66 19.97 -3.19
C VAL A 40 21.44 19.01 -2.01
N ILE A 41 20.79 19.45 -0.94
CA ILE A 41 20.45 18.58 0.21
C ILE A 41 19.39 17.54 -0.19
N GLY A 42 18.37 17.93 -0.95
CA GLY A 42 17.36 16.99 -1.46
C GLY A 42 17.94 15.93 -2.40
N TYR A 43 18.90 16.30 -3.25
CA TYR A 43 19.56 15.36 -4.17
C TYR A 43 20.50 14.38 -3.43
N GLN A 44 21.19 14.83 -2.38
CA GLN A 44 22.01 13.96 -1.52
C GLN A 44 21.15 12.94 -0.74
N PHE A 45 19.98 13.35 -0.24
CA PHE A 45 19.05 12.44 0.44
C PHE A 45 18.46 11.37 -0.51
N MET A 46 18.14 11.72 -1.76
CA MET A 46 17.66 10.75 -2.74
C MET A 46 18.74 9.74 -3.20
N GLN A 47 20.02 10.14 -3.22
CA GLN A 47 21.13 9.22 -3.52
C GLN A 47 21.40 8.25 -2.36
N GLN A 48 21.17 8.66 -1.10
CA GLN A 48 21.34 7.78 0.06
C GLN A 48 20.22 6.73 0.21
N SER A 49 19.03 6.96 -0.36
CA SER A 49 17.94 5.98 -0.38
C SER A 49 18.09 4.88 -1.44
N ARG A 50 19.10 4.96 -2.33
CA ARG A 50 19.45 3.84 -3.19
C ARG A 50 20.27 2.85 -2.38
N GLY A 51 19.60 1.83 -1.86
CA GLY A 51 20.26 0.71 -1.21
C GLY A 51 21.37 0.10 -2.09
N PRO A 52 22.37 -0.57 -1.49
CA PRO A 52 23.49 -1.14 -2.24
C PRO A 52 22.99 -2.05 -3.36
N GLU A 53 23.58 -1.90 -4.54
CA GLU A 53 23.31 -2.74 -5.70
C GLU A 53 23.59 -4.21 -5.34
N ILE A 54 22.52 -5.00 -5.24
CA ILE A 54 22.55 -6.39 -4.79
C ILE A 54 23.25 -7.25 -5.85
N GLN A 55 24.47 -7.71 -5.59
CA GLN A 55 25.04 -8.83 -6.34
C GLN A 55 24.51 -10.15 -5.76
N VAL A 56 23.50 -10.72 -6.41
CA VAL A 56 23.03 -12.07 -6.11
C VAL A 56 23.97 -13.07 -6.79
N ARG A 57 24.64 -13.92 -6.02
CA ARG A 57 25.37 -15.06 -6.58
C ARG A 57 24.36 -16.09 -7.11
N PRO A 58 24.54 -16.64 -8.32
CA PRO A 58 23.70 -17.72 -8.82
C PRO A 58 23.84 -18.96 -7.93
N ILE A 59 22.72 -19.47 -7.42
CA ILE A 59 22.65 -20.74 -6.71
C ILE A 59 22.68 -21.85 -7.75
N ASN A 60 23.65 -22.76 -7.62
CA ASN A 60 23.78 -23.93 -8.48
C ASN A 60 22.79 -25.01 -7.99
N PRO A 61 21.87 -25.52 -8.84
CA PRO A 61 20.85 -26.50 -8.43
C PRO A 61 21.41 -27.90 -8.07
N ASN A 62 22.73 -28.11 -8.10
CA ASN A 62 23.37 -29.39 -7.79
C ASN A 62 24.05 -29.47 -6.40
N GLU A 63 23.97 -28.46 -5.54
CA GLU A 63 24.49 -28.58 -4.18
C GLU A 63 23.57 -29.43 -3.30
N THR A 64 23.95 -30.70 -3.18
CA THR A 64 23.32 -31.69 -2.31
C THR A 64 23.64 -31.35 -0.84
N VAL A 65 22.60 -31.16 -0.03
CA VAL A 65 22.72 -30.91 1.42
C VAL A 65 23.37 -32.13 2.11
N GLN A 66 24.66 -32.02 2.44
CA GLN A 66 25.34 -32.97 3.33
C GLN A 66 25.18 -32.52 4.79
N GLY A 67 24.78 -33.48 5.63
CA GLY A 67 24.57 -33.31 7.07
C GLY A 67 25.85 -33.04 7.88
N PRO A 68 25.71 -32.88 9.22
CA PRO A 68 26.58 -32.03 10.01
C PRO A 68 27.89 -32.75 10.40
N GLY A 69 29.01 -32.18 9.97
CA GLY A 69 30.35 -32.60 10.38
C GLY A 69 31.30 -31.40 10.41
N GLN A 70 31.62 -30.97 11.64
CA GLN A 70 32.82 -30.25 12.08
C GLN A 70 33.36 -29.04 11.29
N ALA A 71 33.23 -27.89 11.97
CA ALA A 71 34.20 -26.80 12.13
C ALA A 71 35.40 -26.73 11.15
N ASN A 72 35.33 -25.75 10.25
CA ASN A 72 36.45 -24.87 9.92
C ASN A 72 35.88 -23.54 9.41
N THR A 73 36.06 -22.47 10.16
CA THR A 73 35.61 -21.10 9.85
C THR A 73 36.63 -20.37 8.98
N PRO A 74 36.28 -19.92 7.77
CA PRO A 74 36.95 -18.80 7.10
C PRO A 74 36.29 -17.47 7.47
N PRO A 75 37.01 -16.33 7.43
CA PRO A 75 36.46 -15.02 7.76
C PRO A 75 35.67 -14.48 6.57
N GLY A 76 34.35 -14.42 6.67
CA GLY A 76 33.50 -13.86 5.61
C GLY A 76 32.03 -14.21 5.79
N GLY A 77 31.44 -13.79 6.92
CA GLY A 77 30.01 -13.96 7.16
C GLY A 77 29.16 -13.11 6.20
N PRO A 78 27.98 -13.60 5.77
CA PRO A 78 27.04 -12.81 5.00
C PRO A 78 26.57 -11.61 5.81
N GLN A 79 26.57 -10.42 5.19
CA GLN A 79 26.05 -9.21 5.79
C GLN A 79 24.54 -9.37 5.96
N GLY A 80 24.12 -9.60 7.20
CA GLY A 80 22.72 -9.62 7.58
C GLY A 80 22.05 -8.30 7.21
N PHE A 81 20.80 -8.40 6.76
CA PHE A 81 19.89 -7.28 6.58
C PHE A 81 19.96 -6.37 7.81
N GLY A 82 20.33 -5.10 7.59
CA GLY A 82 20.38 -4.11 8.67
C GLY A 82 19.03 -3.96 9.35
N PRO A 83 19.00 -3.52 10.63
CA PRO A 83 17.75 -3.28 11.33
C PRO A 83 16.90 -2.25 10.57
N PRO A 84 15.56 -2.39 10.58
CA PRO A 84 14.67 -1.45 9.92
C PRO A 84 14.91 -0.03 10.46
N GLN A 85 15.08 0.93 9.56
CA GLN A 85 15.03 2.34 9.93
C GLN A 85 13.61 2.66 10.41
N ALA A 86 13.50 3.14 11.64
CA ALA A 86 12.25 3.63 12.19
C ALA A 86 11.72 4.78 11.32
N PRO A 87 10.41 4.83 11.03
CA PRO A 87 9.83 5.92 10.26
C PRO A 87 9.97 7.25 11.02
N PRO A 88 9.98 8.39 10.31
CA PRO A 88 9.74 9.68 10.95
C PRO A 88 8.39 9.63 11.68
N ALA A 89 8.35 10.16 12.90
CA ALA A 89 7.14 10.22 13.71
C ALA A 89 6.02 10.93 12.92
N ALA A 90 4.95 10.19 12.62
CA ALA A 90 3.76 10.74 11.98
C ALA A 90 3.10 11.75 12.93
N GLY A 91 3.01 13.00 12.49
CA GLY A 91 2.13 13.99 13.08
C GLY A 91 0.69 13.48 13.06
N GLN A 92 -0.05 13.84 14.11
CA GLN A 92 -1.45 13.51 14.31
C GLN A 92 -2.30 14.16 13.20
N ASP A 93 -2.66 13.41 12.17
CA ASP A 93 -3.75 13.77 11.28
C ASP A 93 -4.79 12.64 11.25
N VAL A 94 -6.01 13.02 11.63
CA VAL A 94 -7.16 12.17 11.90
C VAL A 94 -7.78 11.74 10.58
N TRP A 95 -7.79 10.43 10.30
CA TRP A 95 -8.60 9.87 9.22
C TRP A 95 -10.10 9.96 9.59
N PRO A 96 -10.98 10.47 8.72
CA PRO A 96 -12.41 10.50 9.01
C PRO A 96 -12.99 9.08 8.98
N VAL A 97 -13.47 8.62 10.13
CA VAL A 97 -14.26 7.39 10.27
C VAL A 97 -15.63 7.63 9.63
N ALA A 98 -16.00 6.83 8.64
CA ALA A 98 -17.35 6.85 8.08
C ALA A 98 -18.36 6.38 9.14
N GLN A 99 -19.35 7.23 9.44
CA GLN A 99 -20.46 6.90 10.33
C GLN A 99 -21.42 5.92 9.63
N PRO A 100 -21.75 4.76 10.22
CA PRO A 100 -22.79 3.88 9.70
C PRO A 100 -24.16 4.42 10.15
N GLY A 101 -25.03 4.84 9.22
CA GLY A 101 -26.39 5.23 9.63
C GLY A 101 -27.35 5.94 8.68
N GLN A 102 -27.10 6.04 7.37
CA GLN A 102 -28.09 6.63 6.46
C GLN A 102 -28.74 5.55 5.57
N PRO A 103 -30.05 5.27 5.72
CA PRO A 103 -30.78 4.46 4.76
C PRO A 103 -30.87 5.18 3.42
N ALA A 104 -30.67 4.43 2.33
CA ALA A 104 -30.83 4.91 0.97
C ALA A 104 -32.27 5.41 0.75
N ALA A 105 -32.40 6.61 0.18
CA ALA A 105 -33.69 7.16 -0.22
C ALA A 105 -34.30 6.36 -1.39
N PRO A 106 -35.64 6.19 -1.43
CA PRO A 106 -36.30 5.52 -2.55
C PRO A 106 -36.24 6.37 -3.83
N PHE A 107 -35.92 5.71 -4.94
CA PHE A 107 -35.98 6.29 -6.29
C PHE A 107 -37.44 6.63 -6.66
N GLN A 108 -37.71 7.91 -6.93
CA GLN A 108 -38.95 8.34 -7.58
C GLN A 108 -38.72 8.42 -9.10
N PRO A 109 -39.52 7.70 -9.92
CA PRO A 109 -39.51 7.88 -11.37
C PRO A 109 -40.09 9.26 -11.71
N GLY A 110 -39.36 10.05 -12.49
CA GLY A 110 -39.80 11.37 -12.95
C GLY A 110 -40.96 11.28 -13.96
N PRO A 111 -41.89 12.25 -13.96
CA PRO A 111 -43.00 12.31 -14.91
C PRO A 111 -42.56 13.05 -16.18
N ASN A 112 -41.95 12.35 -17.13
CA ASN A 112 -41.89 12.79 -18.53
C ASN A 112 -41.44 11.61 -19.41
N GLN A 113 -42.39 10.76 -19.80
CA GLN A 113 -42.21 9.86 -20.93
C GLN A 113 -43.17 10.28 -22.06
N PRO A 114 -42.67 10.59 -23.27
CA PRO A 114 -43.50 10.79 -24.44
C PRO A 114 -44.20 9.49 -24.88
N ALA A 115 -45.39 9.65 -25.46
CA ALA A 115 -46.24 8.57 -25.96
C ALA A 115 -45.60 7.77 -27.11
N PRO A 116 -46.05 6.52 -27.36
CA PRO A 116 -45.48 5.65 -28.39
C PRO A 116 -45.95 6.05 -29.79
N GLN A 117 -45.01 6.19 -30.73
CA GLN A 117 -45.29 6.33 -32.16
C GLN A 117 -44.92 5.05 -32.91
N GLY A 118 -45.91 4.48 -33.61
CA GLY A 118 -45.76 3.87 -34.94
C GLY A 118 -45.20 2.45 -35.05
N PRO A 119 -45.77 1.59 -35.93
CA PRO A 119 -45.19 0.30 -36.28
C PRO A 119 -43.92 0.48 -37.14
N GLN A 120 -42.79 0.03 -36.62
CA GLN A 120 -41.49 0.04 -37.29
C GLN A 120 -41.30 -1.24 -38.14
N PRO A 121 -40.70 -1.16 -39.35
CA PRO A 121 -40.43 -2.33 -40.17
C PRO A 121 -39.45 -3.30 -39.50
N GLN A 122 -39.80 -4.58 -39.61
CA GLN A 122 -39.15 -5.72 -38.99
C GLN A 122 -37.71 -5.87 -39.52
N GLN A 123 -36.71 -5.53 -38.70
CA GLN A 123 -35.31 -5.85 -38.98
C GLN A 123 -35.05 -7.35 -38.74
N PRO A 124 -34.21 -8.00 -39.57
CA PRO A 124 -33.84 -9.40 -39.39
C PRO A 124 -33.07 -9.59 -38.07
N PRO A 125 -33.15 -10.78 -37.44
CA PRO A 125 -32.56 -11.04 -36.14
C PRO A 125 -31.03 -10.89 -36.22
N GLN A 126 -30.50 -9.80 -35.65
CA GLN A 126 -29.08 -9.68 -35.38
C GLN A 126 -28.72 -10.72 -34.32
N GLN A 127 -27.79 -11.60 -34.67
CA GLN A 127 -27.16 -12.54 -33.74
C GLN A 127 -26.66 -11.76 -32.53
N ALA A 128 -27.24 -12.05 -31.36
CA ALA A 128 -26.80 -11.49 -30.11
C ALA A 128 -25.33 -11.84 -29.91
N ALA A 129 -24.48 -10.82 -29.73
CA ALA A 129 -23.09 -11.01 -29.37
C ALA A 129 -22.99 -11.84 -28.08
N PRO A 130 -21.98 -12.71 -27.93
CA PRO A 130 -21.79 -13.49 -26.72
C PRO A 130 -21.70 -12.55 -25.51
N VAL A 131 -22.59 -12.76 -24.55
CA VAL A 131 -22.61 -12.05 -23.27
C VAL A 131 -21.33 -12.44 -22.54
N THR A 132 -20.34 -11.54 -22.47
CA THR A 132 -19.20 -11.74 -21.57
C THR A 132 -19.72 -11.79 -20.13
N PRO A 133 -19.39 -12.84 -19.35
CA PRO A 133 -19.80 -12.94 -17.96
C PRO A 133 -19.38 -11.67 -17.21
N VAL A 134 -20.31 -11.10 -16.44
CA VAL A 134 -20.03 -9.94 -15.59
C VAL A 134 -19.00 -10.38 -14.54
N GLN A 135 -17.80 -9.83 -14.61
CA GLN A 135 -16.74 -10.13 -13.65
C GLN A 135 -17.18 -9.61 -12.27
N PRO A 136 -17.19 -10.45 -11.21
CA PRO A 136 -17.65 -10.03 -9.91
C PRO A 136 -16.77 -8.89 -9.36
N PRO A 137 -17.36 -7.93 -8.61
CA PRO A 137 -16.61 -6.82 -8.01
C PRO A 137 -15.57 -7.33 -7.00
N GLY A 138 -14.47 -6.59 -6.82
CA GLY A 138 -13.49 -6.84 -5.73
C GLY A 138 -12.61 -8.10 -5.87
N GLY A 139 -12.03 -8.35 -7.04
CA GLY A 139 -10.99 -9.37 -7.22
C GLY A 139 -11.45 -10.83 -7.10
N MET A 140 -12.73 -11.06 -6.79
CA MET A 140 -13.30 -12.40 -6.57
C MET A 140 -13.28 -13.24 -7.86
N VAL A 141 -13.22 -14.55 -7.67
CA VAL A 141 -13.40 -15.57 -8.72
C VAL A 141 -14.64 -16.38 -8.40
N GLU A 142 -15.42 -16.72 -9.42
CA GLU A 142 -16.58 -17.60 -9.24
C GLU A 142 -16.10 -19.06 -9.19
N ARG A 143 -16.40 -19.76 -8.09
CA ARG A 143 -16.18 -21.19 -7.92
C ARG A 143 -17.48 -21.80 -7.39
N ASP A 144 -18.03 -22.78 -8.11
CA ASP A 144 -19.27 -23.46 -7.75
C ASP A 144 -20.48 -22.51 -7.54
N GLY A 145 -20.54 -21.42 -8.32
CA GLY A 145 -21.57 -20.38 -8.20
C GLY A 145 -21.42 -19.44 -7.00
N GLN A 146 -20.30 -19.51 -6.28
CA GLN A 146 -19.95 -18.60 -5.19
C GLN A 146 -18.76 -17.73 -5.58
N SER A 147 -18.89 -16.42 -5.33
CA SER A 147 -17.77 -15.49 -5.42
C SER A 147 -16.83 -15.69 -4.24
N VAL A 148 -15.61 -16.16 -4.50
CA VAL A 148 -14.58 -16.41 -3.48
C VAL A 148 -13.29 -15.69 -3.85
N TYR A 149 -12.50 -15.32 -2.84
CA TYR A 149 -11.17 -14.77 -3.08
C TYR A 149 -10.21 -15.87 -3.54
N PRO A 150 -9.40 -15.63 -4.59
CA PRO A 150 -8.46 -16.62 -5.10
C PRO A 150 -7.47 -17.02 -4.00
N MET A 151 -7.49 -18.30 -3.64
CA MET A 151 -6.59 -18.85 -2.62
C MET A 151 -5.20 -19.06 -3.22
N LEU A 152 -4.19 -18.40 -2.67
CA LEU A 152 -2.81 -18.56 -3.08
C LEU A 152 -2.33 -20.01 -2.85
N ALA A 153 -1.49 -20.51 -3.76
CA ALA A 153 -0.97 -21.88 -3.72
C ALA A 153 0.50 -21.90 -3.31
N LYS A 154 0.99 -23.00 -2.77
CA LYS A 154 2.43 -23.17 -2.50
C LYS A 154 3.26 -22.98 -3.79
N PRO A 155 4.50 -22.46 -3.69
CA PRO A 155 5.38 -22.37 -4.85
C PRO A 155 5.66 -23.76 -5.45
N GLY A 156 5.88 -23.82 -6.76
CA GLY A 156 6.27 -25.04 -7.48
C GLY A 156 5.13 -25.82 -8.17
N GLY A 157 3.89 -25.38 -8.03
CA GLY A 157 2.73 -25.92 -8.76
C GLY A 157 2.08 -24.89 -9.69
N ASP A 158 0.90 -25.25 -10.23
CA ASP A 158 0.08 -24.31 -11.00
C ASP A 158 -0.39 -23.17 -10.10
N LEU A 159 0.00 -21.95 -10.45
CA LEU A 159 -0.34 -20.77 -9.67
C LEU A 159 -1.77 -20.31 -10.00
N PRO A 160 -2.61 -20.05 -8.99
CA PRO A 160 -3.97 -19.54 -9.17
C PRO A 160 -3.92 -18.11 -9.70
N TRP A 161 -4.88 -17.75 -10.55
CA TRP A 161 -5.00 -16.38 -11.02
C TRP A 161 -5.64 -15.47 -9.96
N VAL A 162 -5.06 -14.29 -9.78
CA VAL A 162 -5.54 -13.22 -8.91
C VAL A 162 -5.89 -12.01 -9.78
N ASN A 163 -7.13 -11.52 -9.66
CA ASN A 163 -7.63 -10.42 -10.48
C ASN A 163 -7.18 -9.08 -9.89
N VAL A 164 -6.45 -8.29 -10.68
CA VAL A 164 -6.02 -6.93 -10.40
C VAL A 164 -7.03 -5.96 -10.98
N GLN A 165 -7.68 -5.20 -10.10
CA GLN A 165 -8.59 -4.13 -10.45
C GLN A 165 -7.84 -2.81 -10.43
N TYR A 166 -8.12 -1.95 -11.41
CA TYR A 166 -7.57 -0.59 -11.44
C TYR A 166 -8.70 0.41 -11.28
N THR A 167 -8.58 1.28 -10.29
CA THR A 167 -9.53 2.36 -10.05
C THR A 167 -8.78 3.70 -10.17
N PRO A 168 -9.24 4.66 -11.00
CA PRO A 168 -8.53 5.91 -11.31
C PRO A 168 -8.12 6.83 -10.14
N TYR A 169 -8.54 6.53 -8.90
CA TYR A 169 -8.23 7.31 -7.69
C TYR A 169 -7.53 6.51 -6.60
N ILE A 170 -7.53 5.18 -6.71
CA ILE A 170 -7.00 4.26 -5.69
C ILE A 170 -5.76 3.54 -6.23
N GLY A 171 -5.64 3.43 -7.55
CA GLY A 171 -4.61 2.65 -8.23
C GLY A 171 -5.02 1.20 -8.39
N SER A 172 -4.03 0.31 -8.32
CA SER A 172 -4.23 -1.13 -8.49
C SER A 172 -4.58 -1.77 -7.15
N VAL A 173 -5.67 -2.54 -7.13
CA VAL A 173 -6.15 -3.26 -5.96
C VAL A 173 -6.41 -4.70 -6.33
N PHE A 174 -6.01 -5.63 -5.47
CA PHE A 174 -6.40 -7.03 -5.62
C PHE A 174 -6.56 -7.71 -4.27
N ASP A 175 -7.44 -8.69 -4.26
CA ASP A 175 -7.77 -9.48 -3.10
C ASP A 175 -7.34 -10.92 -3.30
N PHE A 176 -6.93 -11.56 -2.21
CA PHE A 176 -6.48 -12.94 -2.20
C PHE A 176 -6.90 -13.62 -0.91
N SER A 177 -6.86 -14.94 -0.87
CA SER A 177 -6.93 -15.69 0.38
C SER A 177 -5.67 -16.52 0.58
N LEU A 178 -5.31 -16.75 1.84
CA LEU A 178 -4.23 -17.66 2.21
C LEU A 178 -4.66 -18.52 3.40
N LEU A 179 -4.07 -19.70 3.51
CA LEU A 179 -4.23 -20.54 4.69
C LEU A 179 -3.23 -20.08 5.76
N THR A 180 -3.68 -19.89 7.00
CA THR A 180 -2.83 -19.63 8.17
C THR A 180 -3.10 -20.72 9.23
N PRO A 181 -2.26 -20.84 10.28
CA PRO A 181 -2.56 -21.74 11.39
C PRO A 181 -3.94 -21.51 12.04
N GLU A 182 -4.45 -20.27 12.00
CA GLU A 182 -5.74 -19.86 12.56
C GLU A 182 -6.93 -20.04 11.59
N GLY A 183 -6.67 -20.52 10.36
CA GLY A 183 -7.66 -20.73 9.31
C GLY A 183 -7.42 -19.88 8.07
N THR A 184 -8.46 -19.68 7.25
CA THR A 184 -8.34 -18.85 6.04
C THR A 184 -8.31 -17.36 6.40
N ALA A 185 -7.28 -16.67 5.94
CA ALA A 185 -7.19 -15.22 5.96
C ALA A 185 -7.47 -14.65 4.57
N ILE A 186 -8.06 -13.46 4.52
CA ILE A 186 -8.30 -12.68 3.31
C ILE A 186 -7.30 -11.53 3.34
N GLY A 187 -6.54 -11.38 2.26
CA GLY A 187 -5.61 -10.28 2.08
C GLY A 187 -6.08 -9.33 0.99
N ASN A 188 -5.81 -8.04 1.18
CA ASN A 188 -5.98 -7.00 0.17
C ASN A 188 -4.63 -6.28 0.00
N VAL A 189 -4.25 -6.06 -1.26
CA VAL A 189 -3.10 -5.25 -1.62
C VAL A 189 -3.57 -4.05 -2.41
N MET A 190 -3.07 -2.87 -2.05
CA MET A 190 -3.32 -1.62 -2.74
C MET A 190 -2.01 -0.95 -3.15
N ILE A 191 -1.91 -0.59 -4.43
CA ILE A 191 -0.75 0.06 -5.05
C ILE A 191 -1.26 1.31 -5.80
N PRO A 192 -1.30 2.48 -5.14
CA PRO A 192 -1.71 3.74 -5.73
C PRO A 192 -0.77 4.15 -6.85
N ASP A 193 -1.32 4.60 -7.96
CA ASP A 193 -0.58 5.13 -9.12
C ASP A 193 0.63 4.29 -9.59
N GLY A 194 0.59 2.97 -9.35
CA GLY A 194 1.66 2.04 -9.70
C GLY A 194 2.90 2.15 -8.79
N TRP A 195 4.06 1.74 -9.30
CA TRP A 195 5.29 1.74 -8.50
C TRP A 195 5.84 3.14 -8.21
N GLU A 196 5.43 4.14 -8.99
CA GLU A 196 5.94 5.52 -8.91
C GLU A 196 5.43 6.27 -7.67
N ALA A 197 4.23 5.95 -7.16
CA ALA A 197 3.76 6.51 -5.88
C ALA A 197 4.60 6.02 -4.69
N GLY A 198 5.32 4.91 -4.89
CA GLY A 198 6.32 4.41 -3.97
C GLY A 198 5.78 3.68 -2.77
N TRP A 199 4.47 3.65 -2.48
CA TRP A 199 3.91 2.93 -1.33
C TRP A 199 2.93 1.83 -1.73
N VAL A 200 2.92 0.76 -0.91
CA VAL A 200 2.02 -0.37 -1.02
C VAL A 200 1.39 -0.61 0.34
N THR A 201 0.08 -0.73 0.38
CA THR A 201 -0.67 -1.07 1.59
C THR A 201 -1.12 -2.51 1.52
N VAL A 202 -0.98 -3.21 2.65
CA VAL A 202 -1.40 -4.59 2.81
C VAL A 202 -2.32 -4.68 4.02
N THR A 203 -3.49 -5.26 3.80
CA THR A 203 -4.48 -5.54 4.83
C THR A 203 -4.74 -7.03 4.87
N ILE A 204 -4.75 -7.62 6.06
CA ILE A 204 -5.09 -9.03 6.30
C ILE A 204 -6.25 -9.08 7.29
N SER A 205 -7.32 -9.76 6.93
CA SER A 205 -8.51 -9.96 7.76
C SER A 205 -8.86 -11.44 7.89
N GLN A 206 -9.51 -11.83 8.99
CA GLN A 206 -9.95 -13.20 9.16
C GLN A 206 -11.20 -13.48 8.33
N SER A 207 -11.23 -14.58 7.57
CA SER A 207 -12.32 -14.86 6.63
C SER A 207 -13.69 -15.04 7.29
N LYS A 208 -13.73 -15.50 8.55
CA LYS A 208 -14.98 -15.89 9.23
C LYS A 208 -15.84 -14.70 9.67
N ASN A 209 -15.22 -13.57 10.00
CA ASN A 209 -15.85 -12.42 10.63
C ASN A 209 -15.37 -11.07 10.04
N ALA A 210 -14.52 -11.11 9.00
CA ALA A 210 -13.87 -9.95 8.42
C ALA A 210 -13.12 -9.08 9.46
N GLU A 211 -12.71 -9.66 10.60
CA GLU A 211 -11.95 -8.91 11.60
C GLU A 211 -10.59 -8.54 11.03
N LEU A 212 -10.23 -7.26 11.15
CA LEU A 212 -8.91 -6.78 10.80
C LEU A 212 -7.87 -7.43 11.72
N MET A 213 -6.99 -8.23 11.11
CA MET A 213 -5.92 -8.94 11.80
C MET A 213 -4.61 -8.18 11.70
N SER A 214 -4.23 -7.76 10.49
CA SER A 214 -2.99 -6.99 10.28
C SER A 214 -3.19 -5.91 9.23
N PHE A 215 -2.56 -4.75 9.44
CA PHE A 215 -2.56 -3.62 8.50
C PHE A 215 -1.18 -2.97 8.52
N GLY A 216 -0.59 -2.78 7.35
CA GLY A 216 0.69 -2.10 7.22
C GLY A 216 0.87 -1.49 5.84
N ALA A 217 1.81 -0.56 5.76
CA ALA A 217 2.22 0.06 4.51
C ALA A 217 3.74 0.17 4.46
N SER A 218 4.31 0.10 3.26
CA SER A 218 5.74 0.30 3.05
C SER A 218 6.03 0.58 1.58
N THR A 219 7.27 0.96 1.30
CA THR A 219 7.73 1.10 -0.08
C THR A 219 8.08 -0.24 -0.71
N ALA A 220 8.05 -0.29 -2.04
CA ALA A 220 8.44 -1.46 -2.80
C ALA A 220 9.93 -1.37 -3.23
N ASP A 221 10.78 -2.13 -2.53
CA ASP A 221 12.20 -2.25 -2.86
C ASP A 221 12.36 -2.96 -4.22
N GLY A 222 13.04 -2.31 -5.16
CA GLY A 222 13.36 -2.90 -6.46
C GLY A 222 14.59 -3.83 -6.39
N GLY A 223 14.58 -4.89 -7.18
CA GLY A 223 15.72 -5.80 -7.30
C GLY A 223 15.62 -6.73 -8.49
N ARG A 224 16.45 -7.78 -8.49
CA ARG A 224 16.38 -8.88 -9.45
C ARG A 224 16.44 -10.24 -8.78
N LEU A 225 15.64 -11.18 -9.31
CA LEU A 225 15.61 -12.58 -8.92
C LEU A 225 15.68 -13.41 -10.21
N ASP A 226 16.72 -14.22 -10.40
CA ASP A 226 16.92 -15.05 -11.61
C ASP A 226 16.75 -14.30 -12.95
N ASN A 227 17.31 -13.09 -13.04
CA ASN A 227 17.19 -12.15 -14.16
C ASN A 227 15.76 -11.63 -14.46
N ALA A 228 14.80 -11.90 -13.59
CA ALA A 228 13.50 -11.23 -13.58
C ALA A 228 13.52 -10.02 -12.63
N PRO A 229 12.83 -8.91 -12.94
CA PRO A 229 12.66 -7.82 -11.99
C PRO A 229 11.77 -8.28 -10.83
N ILE A 230 12.08 -7.81 -9.62
CA ILE A 230 11.29 -8.07 -8.42
C ILE A 230 11.04 -6.75 -7.68
N ARG A 231 9.83 -6.60 -7.13
CA ARG A 231 9.46 -5.55 -6.19
C ARG A 231 9.09 -6.21 -4.87
N VAL A 232 9.77 -5.87 -3.79
CA VAL A 232 9.56 -6.46 -2.46
C VAL A 232 8.99 -5.42 -1.52
N VAL A 233 7.88 -5.75 -0.87
CA VAL A 233 7.22 -4.92 0.13
C VAL A 233 7.38 -5.59 1.47
N ARG A 234 7.95 -4.85 2.43
CA ARG A 234 8.05 -5.23 3.84
C ARG A 234 7.18 -4.27 4.64
N PRO A 235 5.88 -4.55 4.83
CA PRO A 235 4.97 -3.60 5.47
C PRO A 235 5.46 -3.24 6.86
N ASN A 236 5.46 -1.94 7.16
CA ASN A 236 5.52 -1.52 8.54
C ASN A 236 4.12 -1.67 9.13
N TRP A 237 3.94 -2.66 9.99
CA TRP A 237 2.63 -3.03 10.52
C TRP A 237 2.19 -2.07 11.63
N THR A 238 1.11 -1.34 11.38
CA THR A 238 0.44 -0.51 12.39
C THR A 238 -0.49 -1.37 13.26
N VAL A 239 -1.06 -2.43 12.68
CA VAL A 239 -1.85 -3.44 13.38
C VAL A 239 -1.26 -4.80 13.04
N ASP A 240 -0.99 -5.62 14.05
CA ASP A 240 -0.47 -6.98 13.83
C ASP A 240 -0.97 -8.00 14.87
N LYS A 241 -2.29 -8.23 14.89
CA LYS A 241 -2.90 -9.24 15.76
C LYS A 241 -2.61 -10.67 15.30
N ALA A 242 -2.38 -10.87 14.00
CA ALA A 242 -2.05 -12.19 13.44
C ALA A 242 -0.54 -12.51 13.48
N GLN A 243 0.28 -11.67 14.11
CA GLN A 243 1.74 -11.89 14.20
C GLN A 243 2.41 -12.06 12.83
N MET A 244 1.85 -11.37 11.82
CA MET A 244 2.32 -11.28 10.45
C MET A 244 3.54 -10.35 10.30
N GLY A 245 4.04 -9.78 11.41
CA GLY A 245 5.14 -8.81 11.49
C GLY A 245 6.45 -9.21 10.82
N GLY A 246 6.56 -10.47 10.41
CA GLY A 246 7.65 -11.00 9.62
C GLY A 246 7.22 -11.52 8.26
N LEU A 247 6.12 -11.08 7.65
CA LEU A 247 5.83 -11.43 6.26
C LEU A 247 6.30 -10.32 5.34
N CYS A 248 6.73 -10.71 4.15
CA CYS A 248 6.92 -9.78 3.06
C CYS A 248 6.21 -10.25 1.80
N PHE A 249 6.01 -9.32 0.88
CA PHE A 249 5.21 -9.52 -0.31
C PHE A 249 6.09 -9.22 -1.52
N ALA A 250 6.27 -10.19 -2.38
CA ALA A 250 7.08 -10.08 -3.58
C ALA A 250 6.20 -10.07 -4.82
N PHE A 251 6.52 -9.17 -5.74
CA PHE A 251 5.97 -9.13 -7.09
C PHE A 251 7.10 -9.42 -8.04
N ILE A 252 6.99 -10.52 -8.79
CA ILE A 252 8.07 -11.02 -9.65
C ILE A 252 7.59 -10.91 -11.10
N GLY A 253 8.27 -10.09 -11.88
CA GLY A 253 7.96 -9.86 -13.28
C GLY A 253 8.46 -10.98 -14.21
N GLY A 254 8.27 -10.78 -15.51
CA GLY A 254 8.79 -11.66 -16.54
C GLY A 254 10.28 -11.43 -16.82
N LYS A 255 10.99 -12.48 -17.26
CA LYS A 255 12.38 -12.34 -17.72
C LYS A 255 12.47 -11.36 -18.88
N GLY A 256 13.52 -10.52 -18.88
CA GLY A 256 13.75 -9.51 -19.91
C GLY A 256 12.98 -8.19 -19.70
N GLN A 257 12.12 -8.10 -18.69
CA GLN A 257 11.51 -6.83 -18.29
C GLN A 257 12.50 -5.94 -17.51
N SER A 258 12.38 -4.63 -17.69
CA SER A 258 13.16 -3.64 -16.93
C SER A 258 12.67 -3.49 -15.50
N ASP A 259 11.36 -3.64 -15.28
CA ASP A 259 10.69 -3.55 -13.99
C ASP A 259 9.45 -4.48 -13.98
N VAL A 260 8.86 -4.67 -12.81
CA VAL A 260 7.67 -5.51 -12.64
C VAL A 260 6.46 -4.85 -13.29
N THR A 261 5.79 -5.56 -14.20
CA THR A 261 4.42 -5.19 -14.62
C THR A 261 3.43 -5.96 -13.76
N LEU A 262 2.45 -5.30 -13.13
CA LEU A 262 1.49 -5.99 -12.26
C LEU A 262 0.69 -7.06 -13.01
N THR A 263 0.34 -6.81 -14.26
CA THR A 263 -0.27 -7.84 -15.11
C THR A 263 0.76 -8.92 -15.43
N GLU A 264 0.39 -10.18 -15.22
CA GLU A 264 1.20 -11.40 -15.39
C GLU A 264 2.34 -11.63 -14.38
N ALA A 265 2.56 -10.70 -13.43
CA ALA A 265 3.51 -10.93 -12.35
C ALA A 265 3.08 -12.09 -11.44
N ASN A 266 4.07 -12.80 -10.90
CA ASN A 266 3.83 -13.71 -9.79
C ASN A 266 3.84 -12.87 -8.50
N PHE A 267 2.74 -12.91 -7.77
CA PHE A 267 2.61 -12.34 -6.44
C PHE A 267 2.83 -13.44 -5.41
N CYS A 268 3.76 -13.24 -4.48
CA CYS A 268 4.11 -14.20 -3.45
C CYS A 268 4.10 -13.57 -2.06
N VAL A 269 3.46 -14.25 -1.11
CA VAL A 269 3.63 -14.01 0.33
C VAL A 269 4.83 -14.83 0.77
N MET A 270 5.79 -14.19 1.43
CA MET A 270 7.08 -14.78 1.80
C MET A 270 7.37 -14.59 3.29
N ASP A 271 8.38 -15.30 3.77
CA ASP A 271 8.91 -15.16 5.13
C ASP A 271 9.56 -13.79 5.41
N ARG A 272 10.08 -13.62 6.64
CA ARG A 272 10.64 -12.34 7.13
C ARG A 272 11.87 -11.89 6.36
N THR A 273 12.60 -12.85 5.82
CA THR A 273 13.83 -12.61 5.07
C THR A 273 13.56 -12.38 3.59
N CYS A 274 12.30 -12.54 3.15
CA CYS A 274 11.94 -12.62 1.74
C CYS A 274 12.73 -13.71 0.99
N GLY A 275 13.08 -14.77 1.71
CA GLY A 275 13.89 -15.87 1.18
C GLY A 275 13.05 -17.05 0.71
N GLN A 276 11.97 -17.37 1.44
CA GLN A 276 11.08 -18.48 1.11
C GLN A 276 9.65 -17.99 0.87
N ALA A 277 9.06 -18.40 -0.26
CA ALA A 277 7.66 -18.14 -0.54
C ALA A 277 6.77 -19.14 0.21
N TYR A 278 5.79 -18.61 0.95
CA TYR A 278 4.76 -19.38 1.63
C TYR A 278 3.65 -19.77 0.65
N ALA A 279 3.15 -18.79 -0.11
CA ALA A 279 2.11 -18.99 -1.11
C ALA A 279 2.22 -17.92 -2.21
N CYS A 280 1.87 -18.29 -3.43
CA CYS A 280 1.94 -17.46 -4.63
C CYS A 280 0.66 -17.56 -5.46
N GLY A 281 0.45 -16.55 -6.30
CA GLY A 281 -0.58 -16.49 -7.32
C GLY A 281 -0.05 -15.69 -8.52
N LYS A 282 -0.70 -15.85 -9.67
CA LYS A 282 -0.37 -15.09 -10.88
C LYS A 282 -1.36 -13.95 -11.05
N LEU A 283 -0.88 -12.73 -11.15
CA LEU A 283 -1.71 -11.55 -11.31
C LEU A 283 -2.23 -11.44 -12.75
N ARG A 284 -3.51 -11.11 -12.94
CA ARG A 284 -4.10 -10.76 -14.25
C ARG A 284 -5.02 -9.57 -14.11
N ARG A 285 -5.25 -8.85 -15.19
CA ARG A 285 -6.25 -7.78 -15.25
C ARG A 285 -7.51 -8.28 -15.94
#